data_AF-A0A2B7YHL1-F1
#
_entry.id   AF-A0A2B7YHL1-F1
#
_cell.length_a   1.000
_cell.length_b   1.000
_cell.length_c   1.000
_cell.angle_alpha   90.00
_cell.angle_beta   90.00
_cell.angle_gamma   90.00
#
_symmetry.space_group_name_H-M   'P 1'
#
loop_
_entity.id
_entity.type
_entity.pdbx_description
1 polymer ?
#
loop_
_entity_poly.entity_id
_entity_poly.type
_entity_poly.pdbx_seq_one_letter_code
_entity_poly.pdbx_strand_id
1 'polypeptide(L)'
;MEEPLNNVRNTINLLARILNAKIEDEERLVSIFRSIPVVQDDPNWRCPREQKAVGTSELDWKKIEAHTRQYVGQKTVGGRYVSPDALLRPKPTWDMIENKESVP
;
A
#
# COMPACT_ATOMS: atom_id res chain seq x y z
N MET A 1 -23.56 2.05 6.60
CA MET A 1 -23.77 2.35 5.17
C MET A 1 -22.39 2.46 4.57
N GLU A 2 -22.05 1.63 3.58
CA GLU A 2 -20.75 1.73 2.91
C GLU A 2 -20.78 2.95 1.98
N GLU A 3 -19.91 3.92 2.22
CA GLU A 3 -19.81 5.15 1.42
C GLU A 3 -19.04 4.86 0.13
N PRO A 4 -19.53 5.30 -1.05
CA PRO A 4 -18.81 5.14 -2.30
C PRO A 4 -17.55 6.03 -2.30
N LEU A 5 -16.37 5.40 -2.26
CA LEU A 5 -15.10 6.10 -2.31
C LEU A 5 -14.69 6.42 -3.76
N ASN A 6 -14.19 7.63 -3.98
CA ASN A 6 -13.59 8.02 -5.24
C ASN A 6 -12.42 7.09 -5.61
N ASN A 7 -12.29 6.78 -6.89
CA ASN A 7 -11.24 5.91 -7.40
C ASN A 7 -9.85 6.55 -7.20
N VAL A 8 -9.12 6.10 -6.18
CA VAL A 8 -7.78 6.59 -5.81
C VAL A 8 -6.65 6.02 -6.67
N ARG A 9 -6.95 5.39 -7.83
CA ARG A 9 -5.94 4.74 -8.67
C ARG A 9 -4.86 5.68 -9.20
N ASN A 10 -5.10 6.97 -9.35
CA ASN A 10 -4.08 7.92 -9.82
C ASN A 10 -4.25 9.31 -9.21
N THR A 11 -4.14 9.42 -7.88
CA THR A 11 -4.10 10.73 -7.22
C THR A 11 -2.68 11.31 -7.22
N ILE A 12 -2.55 12.63 -7.28
CA ILE A 12 -1.25 13.32 -7.23
C ILE A 12 -0.50 13.10 -5.91
N ASN A 13 -1.25 12.87 -4.82
CA ASN A 13 -0.71 12.59 -3.48
C ASN A 13 -0.17 11.17 -3.32
N LEU A 14 -0.41 10.28 -4.30
CA LEU A 14 0.15 8.93 -4.31
C LEU A 14 1.47 8.92 -5.09
N LEU A 15 2.57 8.57 -4.45
CA LEU A 15 3.90 8.54 -5.08
C LEU A 15 4.21 7.18 -5.73
N ALA A 16 3.86 6.10 -5.05
CA ALA A 16 4.15 4.73 -5.46
C ALA A 16 3.17 3.75 -4.79
N ARG A 17 3.12 2.52 -5.31
CA ARG A 17 2.44 1.40 -4.67
C ARG A 17 3.43 0.28 -4.38
N ILE A 18 3.20 -0.42 -3.28
CA ILE A 18 3.98 -1.59 -2.90
C ILE A 18 2.98 -2.73 -2.70
N LEU A 19 3.17 -3.81 -3.45
CA LEU A 19 2.49 -5.07 -3.22
C LEU A 19 3.39 -5.94 -2.37
N ASN A 20 2.98 -6.18 -1.13
CA ASN A 20 3.71 -6.99 -0.16
C ASN A 20 2.97 -8.28 0.23
N ALA A 21 1.69 -8.43 -0.13
CA ALA A 21 0.90 -9.62 0.20
C ALA A 21 -0.17 -9.89 -0.86
N LYS A 22 -0.54 -11.17 -1.00
CA LYS A 22 -1.75 -11.60 -1.72
C LYS A 22 -2.77 -12.12 -0.71
N ILE A 23 -4.02 -11.75 -0.91
CA ILE A 23 -5.15 -12.21 -0.10
C ILE A 23 -5.43 -13.66 -0.49
N GLU A 24 -5.53 -14.55 0.50
CA GLU A 24 -5.92 -15.95 0.29
C GLU A 24 -7.39 -16.16 0.66
N ASP A 25 -7.86 -15.50 1.72
CA ASP A 25 -9.22 -15.60 2.23
C ASP A 25 -9.85 -14.20 2.34
N GLU A 26 -10.62 -13.83 1.32
CA GLU A 26 -11.27 -12.51 1.23
C GLU A 26 -12.40 -12.36 2.27
N GLU A 27 -13.21 -13.40 2.48
CA GLU A 27 -14.32 -13.34 3.45
C GLU A 27 -13.81 -13.11 4.87
N ARG A 28 -12.73 -13.80 5.24
CA ARG A 28 -12.04 -13.58 6.52
C ARG A 28 -11.49 -12.17 6.62
N LEU A 29 -10.86 -11.66 5.57
CA LEU A 29 -10.32 -10.30 5.57
C LEU A 29 -11.43 -9.26 5.78
N VAL A 30 -12.55 -9.42 5.09
CA VAL A 30 -13.74 -8.55 5.25
C VAL A 30 -14.29 -8.65 6.66
N SER A 31 -14.39 -9.87 7.22
CA SER A 31 -14.84 -10.09 8.60
C SER A 31 -13.93 -9.39 9.62
N ILE A 32 -12.61 -9.49 9.44
CA ILE A 32 -11.62 -8.80 10.27
C ILE A 32 -11.83 -7.29 10.19
N PHE A 33 -11.89 -6.71 8.99
CA PHE A 33 -12.08 -5.27 8.85
C PHE A 33 -13.40 -4.78 9.47
N ARG A 34 -14.48 -5.57 9.38
CA ARG A 34 -15.75 -5.27 10.04
C ARG A 34 -15.69 -5.37 11.56
N SER A 35 -14.81 -6.21 12.10
CA SER A 35 -14.63 -6.40 13.54
C SER A 35 -13.73 -5.35 14.19
N ILE A 36 -12.84 -4.71 13.43
CA ILE A 36 -11.90 -3.71 13.95
C ILE A 36 -12.65 -2.38 14.11
N PRO A 37 -12.71 -1.81 15.32
CA PRO A 37 -13.35 -0.53 15.53
C PRO A 37 -12.57 0.58 14.80
N VAL A 38 -13.29 1.46 14.13
CA VAL A 38 -12.73 2.70 13.58
C VAL A 38 -12.51 3.66 14.75
N VAL A 39 -11.29 3.66 15.29
CA VAL A 39 -10.88 4.61 16.34
C VAL A 39 -10.21 5.80 15.68
N GLN A 40 -10.86 6.96 15.77
CA GLN A 40 -10.31 8.25 15.38
C GLN A 40 -9.76 8.96 16.63
N ASP A 41 -8.76 9.84 16.44
CA ASP A 41 -8.20 10.73 17.48
C ASP A 41 -7.43 10.08 18.66
N ASP A 42 -7.12 8.78 18.60
CA ASP A 42 -6.24 8.14 19.59
C ASP A 42 -4.80 7.95 19.04
N PRO A 43 -3.79 8.69 19.55
CA PRO A 43 -2.40 8.58 19.09
C PRO A 43 -1.74 7.24 19.49
N ASN A 44 -2.30 6.52 20.47
CA ASN A 44 -1.81 5.22 20.91
C ASN A 44 -2.50 4.06 20.19
N TRP A 45 -3.52 4.33 19.38
CA TRP A 45 -4.19 3.30 18.62
C TRP A 45 -3.23 2.60 17.67
N ARG A 46 -3.23 1.27 17.74
CA ARG A 46 -2.49 0.38 16.85
C ARG A 46 -3.49 -0.62 16.28
N CYS A 47 -3.58 -0.70 14.96
CA CYS A 47 -4.37 -1.72 14.30
C CYS A 47 -3.86 -3.12 14.74
N PRO A 48 -4.74 -4.05 15.14
CA PRO A 48 -4.35 -5.41 15.47
C PRO A 48 -3.58 -6.07 14.32
N ARG A 49 -2.52 -6.84 14.63
CA ARG A 49 -1.79 -7.61 13.61
C ARG A 49 -2.57 -8.89 13.31
N GLU A 50 -3.02 -9.06 12.08
CA GLU A 50 -3.56 -10.34 11.60
C GLU A 50 -2.59 -10.96 10.58
N GLN A 51 -2.38 -12.27 10.68
CA GLN A 51 -1.32 -13.00 9.95
C GLN A 51 -1.87 -14.19 9.14
N LYS A 52 -3.19 -14.33 9.02
CA LYS A 52 -3.81 -15.55 8.45
C LYS A 52 -4.81 -15.29 7.33
N ALA A 53 -5.15 -14.05 7.00
CA ALA A 53 -5.96 -13.71 5.83
C ALA A 53 -5.14 -13.63 4.52
N VAL A 54 -3.82 -13.59 4.63
CA VAL A 54 -2.88 -13.51 3.50
C VAL A 54 -2.05 -14.78 3.41
N GLY A 55 -1.88 -15.30 2.20
CA GLY A 55 -1.09 -16.50 1.94
C GLY A 55 0.38 -16.16 1.72
N THR A 56 0.73 -15.82 0.48
CA THR A 56 2.10 -15.34 0.16
C THR A 56 2.24 -13.88 0.56
N SER A 57 3.14 -13.61 1.51
CA SER A 57 3.33 -12.26 2.04
C SER A 57 4.74 -12.00 2.58
N GLU A 58 5.14 -10.73 2.49
CA GLU A 58 6.17 -10.10 3.29
C GLU A 58 5.46 -9.18 4.29
N LEU A 59 5.57 -9.51 5.58
CA LEU A 59 4.88 -8.82 6.68
C LEU A 59 5.87 -8.14 7.66
N ASP A 60 7.18 -8.28 7.46
CA ASP A 60 8.16 -7.56 8.27
C ASP A 60 8.13 -6.07 7.89
N TRP A 61 7.49 -5.28 8.76
CA TRP A 61 7.39 -3.83 8.59
C TRP A 61 8.75 -3.16 8.38
N LYS A 62 9.81 -3.59 9.08
CA LYS A 62 11.13 -2.96 8.93
C LYS A 62 11.69 -3.18 7.53
N LYS A 63 11.52 -4.39 7.00
CA LYS A 63 11.97 -4.73 5.64
C LYS A 63 11.14 -4.01 4.58
N ILE A 64 9.81 -3.98 4.74
CA ILE A 64 8.89 -3.27 3.86
C ILE A 64 9.24 -1.77 3.84
N GLU A 65 9.39 -1.16 5.01
CA GLU A 65 9.68 0.26 5.14
C GLU A 65 11.03 0.62 4.51
N ALA A 66 12.09 -0.13 4.83
CA ALA A 66 13.42 0.11 4.28
C ALA A 66 13.43 0.01 2.74
N HIS A 67 12.82 -1.05 2.19
CA HIS A 67 12.72 -1.24 0.74
C HIS A 67 11.90 -0.14 0.08
N THR A 68 10.75 0.22 0.68
CA THR A 68 9.87 1.27 0.15
C THR A 68 10.57 2.61 0.11
N ARG A 69 11.30 2.99 1.18
CA ARG A 69 12.08 4.23 1.24
C ARG A 69 13.16 4.27 0.18
N GLN A 70 13.89 3.15 0.00
CA GLN A 70 14.91 3.05 -1.04
C GLN A 70 14.31 3.19 -2.44
N TYR A 71 13.24 2.46 -2.73
CA TYR A 71 12.56 2.47 -4.02
C TYR A 71 12.04 3.86 -4.39
N VAL A 72 11.32 4.51 -3.47
CA VAL A 72 10.83 5.88 -3.69
C VAL A 72 12.00 6.86 -3.84
N GLY A 73 13.06 6.71 -3.04
CA GLY A 73 14.29 7.50 -3.17
C GLY A 73 14.92 7.40 -4.57
N GLN A 74 15.03 6.20 -5.13
CA GLN A 74 15.53 5.99 -6.49
C GLN A 74 14.64 6.66 -7.54
N LYS A 75 13.31 6.59 -7.41
CA LYS A 75 12.37 7.27 -8.30
C LYS A 75 12.48 8.80 -8.20
N THR A 76 12.70 9.33 -7.00
CA THR A 76 12.95 10.76 -6.79
C THR A 76 14.20 11.23 -7.54
N VAL A 77 15.32 10.53 -7.37
CA VAL A 77 16.58 10.83 -8.09
C VAL A 77 16.38 10.70 -9.60
N GLY A 78 15.61 9.70 -10.05
CA GLY A 78 15.24 9.51 -11.45
C GLY A 78 14.22 10.52 -12.01
N GLY A 79 13.87 11.56 -11.26
CA GLY A 79 12.99 12.63 -11.73
C GLY A 79 11.50 12.28 -11.77
N ARG A 80 11.07 11.18 -11.12
CA ARG A 80 9.68 10.70 -11.21
C ARG A 80 8.65 11.70 -10.65
N TYR A 81 9.08 12.61 -9.77
CA TYR A 81 8.22 13.49 -8.98
C TYR A 81 8.54 14.99 -9.14
N VAL A 82 9.33 15.37 -10.16
CA VAL A 82 9.89 16.73 -10.29
C VAL A 82 8.93 17.75 -10.88
N SER A 83 7.84 17.33 -11.51
CA SER A 83 6.87 18.23 -12.14
C SER A 83 5.44 17.71 -12.02
N PRO A 84 4.42 18.58 -12.15
CA PRO A 84 3.02 18.17 -12.21
C PRO A 84 2.77 17.10 -13.30
N ASP A 85 3.34 17.27 -14.49
CA ASP A 85 3.21 16.28 -15.58
C ASP A 85 3.82 14.93 -15.21
N ALA A 86 4.95 14.93 -14.49
CA ALA A 86 5.55 13.71 -13.98
C ALA A 86 4.64 13.04 -12.94
N LEU A 87 3.99 13.82 -12.07
CA LEU A 87 3.05 13.31 -11.07
C LEU A 87 1.77 12.74 -11.68
N LEU A 88 1.35 13.19 -12.86
CA LEU A 88 0.17 12.68 -13.56
C LEU A 88 0.40 11.31 -14.23
N ARG A 89 1.65 10.95 -14.51
CA ARG A 89 1.98 9.63 -15.08
C ARG A 89 1.55 8.49 -14.14
N PRO A 90 1.18 7.32 -14.67
CA PRO A 90 0.70 6.18 -13.88
C PRO A 90 1.63 5.80 -12.71
N LYS A 91 1.05 5.52 -11.54
CA LYS A 91 1.85 5.30 -10.32
C LYS A 91 2.56 3.96 -10.38
N PRO A 92 3.90 3.95 -10.26
CA PRO A 92 4.65 2.72 -10.39
C PRO A 92 4.39 1.84 -9.17
N THR A 93 4.24 0.55 -9.42
CA THR A 93 3.86 -0.46 -8.43
C THR A 93 4.98 -1.48 -8.32
N TRP A 94 5.63 -1.56 -7.16
CA TRP A 94 6.64 -2.58 -6.91
C TRP A 94 5.99 -3.80 -6.27
N ASP A 95 6.15 -4.96 -6.90
CA ASP A 95 5.78 -6.25 -6.34
C ASP A 95 6.98 -6.81 -5.56
N MET A 96 6.87 -6.85 -4.22
CA MET A 96 7.92 -7.40 -3.35
C MET A 96 7.95 -8.93 -3.34
N ILE A 97 6.87 -9.59 -3.79
CA ILE A 97 6.78 -11.06 -3.87
C ILE A 97 7.49 -11.53 -5.13
N GLU A 98 7.21 -10.90 -6.26
CA GLU A 98 7.81 -11.25 -7.56
C GLU A 98 9.07 -10.44 -7.87
N ASN A 99 9.45 -9.51 -6.98
CA ASN A 99 10.60 -8.63 -7.11
C ASN A 99 10.65 -7.89 -8.46
N LYS A 100 9.51 -7.31 -8.86
CA LYS A 100 9.36 -6.64 -10.16
C LYS A 100 8.54 -5.37 -10.07
N GLU A 101 8.82 -4.43 -10.97
CA GLU A 101 7.98 -3.24 -11.15
C GLU A 101 6.89 -3.50 -12.19
N SER A 102 5.69 -2.99 -11.92
CA SER A 102 4.58 -2.92 -12.87
C SER A 102 3.99 -1.51 -12.85
N VAL A 103 3.31 -1.16 -13.93
CA VAL A 103 2.61 0.10 -14.09
C VAL A 103 1.16 -0.23 -14.50
N PRO A 104 0.15 0.29 -13.79
CA PRO A 104 -1.26 0.05 -14.14
C PRO A 104 -1.69 0.77 -15.42
#